data_AF-A0A9W6Z017-F1
#
_entry.id   AF-A0A9W6Z017-F1
#
_cell.length_a   1.000
_cell.length_b   1.000
_cell.length_c   1.000
_cell.angle_alpha   90.00
_cell.angle_beta   90.00
_cell.angle_gamma   90.00
#
_symmetry.space_group_name_H-M   'P 1'
#
loop_
_entity.id
_entity.type
_entity.pdbx_description
1 polymer ?
#
loop_
_entity_poly.entity_id
_entity_poly.type
_entity_poly.pdbx_seq_one_letter_code
_entity_poly.pdbx_strand_id
1 'polypeptide(L)'
;MEFNMMKKEDNAVLTTENNNSFEDIENGGLELSSVGHDSKSNFYNTNYNNDNDNDNDNSNPYKDIIIHKDQNQLIEFHPSSNQRPKNWSLSKKLIHTALYGFITFAAQFNSTTMSSNLVLHKLHQQFGISREVSLIATSLYILGIALGPMVFAPLSEVYGRKIGVFVPFFISCLFTFATSISYNVAALMVTRFVAGFFAGAPIVSAGGVMGDIFQPESRGAALAFYGCFVVNGAALGPTIASLLVGSVDRESSWRIAQWFSGLLDLVLLFVCTIWVQETYEPVLIARVAKRIRLNTDNWEIHSKLDMWKLDIHGIVTVHLFRPFQLLASPIVFLMALYASYVGQEQ
;
A
#
# COMPACT_ATOMS: atom_id res chain seq x y z
N MET A 1 -18.88 32.62 44.10
CA MET A 1 -19.97 33.54 43.71
C MET A 1 -20.17 33.36 42.22
N GLU A 2 -20.91 32.33 41.82
CA GLU A 2 -22.37 32.41 41.55
C GLU A 2 -22.65 33.22 40.27
N PHE A 3 -23.48 32.83 39.30
CA PHE A 3 -24.44 31.75 39.18
C PHE A 3 -24.82 31.60 37.69
N ASN A 4 -25.13 30.36 37.30
CA ASN A 4 -25.90 29.96 36.12
C ASN A 4 -27.26 30.69 36.02
N MET A 5 -27.70 31.04 34.81
CA MET A 5 -29.11 31.08 34.34
C MET A 5 -29.04 31.55 32.87
N MET A 6 -29.52 30.87 31.84
CA MET A 6 -30.83 30.26 31.66
C MET A 6 -30.76 29.06 30.70
N LYS A 7 -31.43 27.98 31.11
CA LYS A 7 -31.92 26.89 30.26
C LYS A 7 -33.42 26.77 30.57
N LYS A 8 -34.29 26.99 29.58
CA LYS A 8 -35.66 26.45 29.48
C LYS A 8 -36.19 26.82 28.09
N GLU A 9 -36.35 25.85 27.22
CA GLU A 9 -37.59 25.07 27.00
C GLU A 9 -38.52 25.80 26.03
N ASP A 10 -38.70 25.23 24.84
CA ASP A 10 -40.03 24.96 24.30
C ASP A 10 -39.94 23.87 23.22
N ASN A 11 -40.58 22.74 23.51
CA ASN A 11 -40.88 21.61 22.63
C ASN A 11 -42.42 21.59 22.46
N ALA A 12 -42.91 21.57 21.21
CA ALA A 12 -44.25 21.13 20.81
C ALA A 12 -44.14 20.73 19.31
N VAL A 13 -44.25 19.48 18.84
CA VAL A 13 -45.27 18.41 18.89
C VAL A 13 -46.50 18.69 18.00
N LEU A 14 -46.54 18.02 16.82
CA LEU A 14 -47.66 17.34 16.08
C LEU A 14 -48.88 18.19 15.65
N THR A 15 -49.66 18.02 14.56
CA THR A 15 -49.85 17.04 13.45
C THR A 15 -50.98 17.57 12.51
N THR A 16 -50.94 17.17 11.21
CA THR A 16 -52.04 16.86 10.24
C THR A 16 -53.26 17.76 9.97
N GLU A 17 -53.51 18.05 8.66
CA GLU A 17 -54.77 17.87 7.87
C GLU A 17 -54.57 18.57 6.49
N ASN A 18 -54.53 17.94 5.30
CA ASN A 18 -55.50 17.19 4.47
C ASN A 18 -56.69 18.01 3.90
N ASN A 19 -56.74 18.13 2.55
CA ASN A 19 -57.91 18.13 1.64
C ASN A 19 -57.48 18.70 0.26
N ASN A 20 -57.42 17.95 -0.86
CA ASN A 20 -58.41 17.16 -1.65
C ASN A 20 -59.06 17.93 -2.82
N SER A 21 -59.33 17.15 -3.89
CA SER A 21 -60.23 17.33 -5.05
C SER A 21 -59.58 17.85 -6.34
N PHE A 22 -59.86 17.32 -7.55
CA PHE A 22 -60.63 16.17 -8.07
C PHE A 22 -60.36 16.13 -9.60
N GLU A 23 -60.28 14.96 -10.24
CA GLU A 23 -61.05 14.61 -11.46
C GLU A 23 -60.64 13.23 -12.01
N ASP A 24 -61.60 12.31 -11.90
CA ASP A 24 -61.65 10.98 -12.50
C ASP A 24 -62.07 11.07 -13.98
N ILE A 25 -61.52 10.21 -14.86
CA ILE A 25 -62.30 9.59 -15.96
C ILE A 25 -61.98 8.10 -16.03
N GLU A 26 -63.08 7.36 -15.98
CA GLU A 26 -63.31 5.93 -15.91
C GLU A 26 -63.09 5.14 -17.22
N ASN A 27 -62.86 3.84 -17.02
CA ASN A 27 -63.41 2.66 -17.71
C ASN A 27 -62.78 2.09 -18.99
N GLY A 28 -62.39 0.82 -18.85
CA GLY A 28 -62.09 -0.14 -19.92
C GLY A 28 -61.49 -1.44 -19.36
N GLY A 29 -62.27 -2.23 -18.63
CA GLY A 29 -61.84 -3.50 -18.04
C GLY A 29 -61.80 -4.67 -19.03
N LEU A 30 -60.85 -5.59 -18.82
CA LEU A 30 -60.93 -7.03 -19.13
C LEU A 30 -60.05 -7.78 -18.12
N GLU A 31 -60.67 -8.70 -17.38
CA GLU A 31 -60.04 -9.59 -16.37
C GLU A 31 -59.06 -10.59 -17.01
N LEU A 32 -57.98 -10.98 -16.30
CA LEU A 32 -57.85 -12.34 -15.75
C LEU A 32 -56.62 -12.52 -14.83
N SER A 33 -56.89 -13.22 -13.72
CA SER A 33 -55.99 -14.08 -12.90
C SER A 33 -54.83 -13.46 -12.10
N SER A 34 -55.14 -13.22 -10.82
CA SER A 34 -54.42 -13.67 -9.62
C SER A 34 -52.96 -14.16 -9.74
N VAL A 35 -52.06 -13.58 -8.95
CA VAL A 35 -51.45 -14.21 -7.76
C VAL A 35 -50.84 -13.08 -6.93
N GLY A 36 -51.39 -12.83 -5.75
CA GLY A 36 -50.76 -12.01 -4.73
C GLY A 36 -49.77 -12.86 -3.93
N HIS A 37 -48.66 -12.26 -3.53
CA HIS A 37 -47.97 -12.73 -2.33
C HIS A 37 -47.50 -11.55 -1.47
N ASP A 38 -48.09 -11.54 -0.28
CA ASP A 38 -47.85 -10.65 0.83
C ASP A 38 -46.37 -10.40 1.12
N SER A 39 -46.06 -9.12 1.28
CA SER A 39 -44.85 -8.65 1.92
C SER A 39 -44.96 -8.86 3.44
N LYS A 40 -44.42 -9.98 3.93
CA LYS A 40 -44.02 -10.11 5.33
C LYS A 40 -42.52 -10.35 5.40
N SER A 41 -41.87 -9.38 6.05
CA SER A 41 -40.51 -9.40 6.54
C SER A 41 -40.17 -10.73 7.22
N ASN A 42 -39.44 -11.59 6.52
CA ASN A 42 -38.74 -12.72 7.13
C ASN A 42 -37.25 -12.49 6.97
N PHE A 43 -36.61 -12.09 8.06
CA PHE A 43 -35.17 -12.27 8.27
C PHE A 43 -34.87 -13.77 8.20
N TYR A 44 -34.58 -14.29 7.00
CA TYR A 44 -34.02 -15.63 6.86
C TYR A 44 -32.50 -15.55 7.06
N ASN A 45 -32.12 -15.63 8.33
CA ASN A 45 -30.76 -15.90 8.74
C ASN A 45 -30.38 -17.30 8.23
N THR A 46 -29.82 -17.39 7.02
CA THR A 46 -29.30 -18.68 6.53
C THR A 46 -27.94 -18.88 7.18
N ASN A 47 -27.97 -19.35 8.43
CA ASN A 47 -26.82 -20.04 8.99
C ASN A 47 -26.48 -21.17 8.01
N TYR A 48 -25.28 -21.14 7.43
CA TYR A 48 -24.60 -22.37 7.02
C TYR A 48 -24.17 -23.12 8.30
N ASN A 49 -25.15 -23.44 9.15
CA ASN A 49 -25.03 -24.54 10.08
C ASN A 49 -25.58 -25.75 9.32
N ASN A 50 -24.69 -26.68 8.97
CA ASN A 50 -25.10 -28.06 8.82
C ASN A 50 -25.79 -28.45 10.13
N ASP A 51 -27.11 -28.47 10.14
CA ASP A 51 -27.85 -29.22 11.15
C ASP A 51 -27.75 -30.69 10.74
N ASN A 52 -27.09 -31.44 11.62
CA ASN A 52 -26.56 -32.81 11.47
C ASN A 52 -25.12 -32.85 10.93
N ASP A 53 -24.16 -32.57 11.80
CA ASP A 53 -23.18 -33.60 12.18
C ASP A 53 -22.51 -33.19 13.50
N ASN A 54 -22.74 -34.00 14.54
CA ASN A 54 -21.81 -34.11 15.66
C ASN A 54 -20.51 -34.68 15.08
N ASP A 55 -19.57 -33.84 14.68
CA ASP A 55 -18.17 -34.22 14.63
C ASP A 55 -17.26 -33.00 14.68
N ASN A 56 -16.18 -33.15 15.45
CA ASN A 56 -15.04 -32.24 15.59
C ASN A 56 -14.27 -32.13 14.26
N ASP A 57 -14.89 -31.62 13.21
CA ASP A 57 -14.22 -31.49 11.93
C ASP A 57 -13.65 -30.07 11.79
N ASN A 58 -12.38 -29.93 12.19
CA ASN A 58 -11.49 -28.79 11.92
C ASN A 58 -11.20 -28.60 10.42
N SER A 59 -12.01 -29.19 9.53
CA SER A 59 -11.74 -29.35 8.11
C SER A 59 -12.57 -28.42 7.20
N ASN A 60 -13.56 -27.68 7.70
CA ASN A 60 -14.37 -26.80 6.85
C ASN A 60 -13.66 -25.45 6.62
N PRO A 61 -13.08 -25.18 5.43
CA PRO A 61 -12.27 -23.98 5.19
C PRO A 61 -13.10 -22.70 5.06
N TYR A 62 -14.43 -22.80 5.15
CA TYR A 62 -15.38 -21.70 4.88
C TYR A 62 -16.13 -21.20 6.12
N LYS A 63 -15.82 -21.71 7.32
CA LYS A 63 -16.46 -21.31 8.60
C LYS A 63 -16.33 -19.82 8.94
N ASP A 64 -15.38 -19.15 8.30
CA ASP A 64 -14.94 -17.78 8.59
C ASP A 64 -15.46 -16.73 7.59
N ILE A 65 -16.40 -17.10 6.73
CA ILE A 65 -16.81 -16.29 5.58
C ILE A 65 -18.31 -15.98 5.65
N ILE A 66 -18.67 -14.69 5.59
CA ILE A 66 -20.05 -14.23 5.54
C ILE A 66 -20.39 -13.90 4.08
N ILE A 67 -21.47 -14.51 3.55
CA ILE A 67 -22.00 -14.23 2.22
C ILE A 67 -23.25 -13.35 2.39
N HIS A 68 -23.16 -12.08 2.01
CA HIS A 68 -24.32 -11.18 2.04
C HIS A 68 -25.18 -11.38 0.79
N LYS A 69 -26.32 -12.07 0.93
CA LYS A 69 -27.25 -12.35 -0.18
C LYS A 69 -27.95 -11.11 -0.77
N ASP A 70 -28.06 -10.00 -0.02
CA ASP A 70 -28.80 -8.78 -0.44
C ASP A 70 -28.01 -7.82 -1.37
N GLN A 71 -26.70 -8.00 -1.53
CA GLN A 71 -25.87 -7.18 -2.41
C GLN A 71 -25.01 -8.07 -3.32
N ASN A 72 -25.59 -8.67 -4.36
CA ASN A 72 -24.87 -9.46 -5.37
C ASN A 72 -23.90 -10.53 -4.79
N GLN A 73 -24.27 -11.20 -3.68
CA GLN A 73 -23.47 -12.24 -3.04
C GLN A 73 -22.02 -11.80 -2.73
N LEU A 74 -21.87 -10.59 -2.18
CA LEU A 74 -20.58 -10.07 -1.72
C LEU A 74 -20.03 -10.91 -0.57
N ILE A 75 -18.78 -11.34 -0.72
CA ILE A 75 -18.05 -12.06 0.34
C ILE A 75 -17.33 -11.06 1.25
N GLU A 76 -17.53 -11.20 2.56
CA GLU A 76 -16.70 -10.55 3.59
C GLU A 76 -16.16 -11.59 4.58
N PHE A 77 -14.97 -11.33 5.13
CA PHE A 77 -14.46 -12.15 6.23
C PHE A 77 -15.26 -11.87 7.50
N HIS A 78 -15.58 -12.94 8.25
CA HIS A 78 -16.14 -12.79 9.58
C HIS A 78 -15.18 -11.96 10.46
N PRO A 79 -15.67 -11.03 11.30
CA PRO A 79 -14.83 -10.10 12.07
C PRO A 79 -13.69 -10.76 12.85
N SER A 80 -13.91 -11.98 13.32
CA SER A 80 -13.00 -12.77 14.16
C SER A 80 -12.12 -13.80 13.42
N SER A 81 -12.17 -13.86 12.07
CA SER A 81 -11.40 -14.86 11.33
C SER A 81 -9.88 -14.68 11.50
N ASN A 82 -9.17 -15.79 11.69
CA ASN A 82 -7.70 -15.83 11.76
C ASN A 82 -7.04 -15.59 10.38
N GLN A 83 -7.83 -15.61 9.30
CA GLN A 83 -7.37 -15.26 7.95
C GLN A 83 -7.24 -13.75 7.75
N ARG A 84 -7.84 -12.93 8.64
CA ARG A 84 -7.71 -11.47 8.59
C ARG A 84 -6.35 -11.01 9.12
N PRO A 85 -5.56 -10.23 8.36
CA PRO A 85 -4.23 -9.76 8.76
C PRO A 85 -4.22 -8.96 10.07
N LYS A 86 -5.32 -8.26 10.39
CA LYS A 86 -5.50 -7.53 11.65
C LYS A 86 -5.57 -8.43 12.89
N ASN A 87 -5.97 -9.70 12.74
CA ASN A 87 -6.12 -10.64 13.86
C ASN A 87 -4.87 -11.50 14.08
N TRP A 88 -3.80 -11.32 13.29
CA TRP A 88 -2.56 -12.08 13.45
C TRP A 88 -1.88 -11.86 14.81
N SER A 89 -1.10 -12.85 15.25
CA SER A 89 -0.27 -12.72 16.44
C SER A 89 0.73 -11.56 16.29
N LEU A 90 1.05 -10.90 17.40
CA LEU A 90 1.93 -9.74 17.42
C LEU A 90 3.32 -10.06 16.84
N SER A 91 3.87 -11.23 17.11
CA SER A 91 5.14 -11.69 16.53
C SER A 91 5.09 -11.75 15.01
N LYS A 92 3.99 -12.25 14.43
CA LYS A 92 3.83 -12.30 12.98
C LYS A 92 3.76 -10.89 12.38
N LYS A 93 3.06 -9.97 13.03
CA LYS A 93 2.97 -8.56 12.61
C LYS A 93 4.33 -7.87 12.66
N LEU A 94 5.09 -8.07 13.74
CA LEU A 94 6.44 -7.52 13.88
C LEU A 94 7.40 -8.08 12.84
N ILE A 95 7.35 -9.39 12.55
CA ILE A 95 8.18 -10.00 11.50
C ILE A 95 7.87 -9.36 10.14
N HIS A 96 6.58 -9.17 9.79
CA HIS A 96 6.22 -8.51 8.52
C HIS A 96 6.71 -7.05 8.49
N THR A 97 6.55 -6.33 9.61
CA THR A 97 7.05 -4.95 9.75
C THR A 97 8.56 -4.88 9.55
N ALA A 98 9.32 -5.80 10.15
CA ALA A 98 10.77 -5.88 10.01
C ALA A 98 11.19 -6.24 8.57
N LEU A 99 10.49 -7.17 7.91
CA LEU A 99 10.80 -7.56 6.52
C LEU A 99 10.57 -6.38 5.55
N TYR A 100 9.45 -5.66 5.66
CA TYR A 100 9.24 -4.42 4.90
C TYR A 100 10.20 -3.29 5.31
N GLY A 101 10.65 -3.28 6.56
CA GLY A 101 11.74 -2.43 7.03
C GLY A 101 13.06 -2.73 6.34
N PHE A 102 13.48 -3.99 6.27
CA PHE A 102 14.73 -4.42 5.64
C PHE A 102 14.79 -4.15 4.14
N ILE A 103 13.68 -4.35 3.42
CA ILE A 103 13.67 -4.03 1.98
C ILE A 103 13.80 -2.52 1.75
N THR A 104 13.20 -1.70 2.63
CA THR A 104 13.35 -0.24 2.55
C THR A 104 14.72 0.22 3.01
N PHE A 105 15.29 -0.44 4.01
CA PHE A 105 16.68 -0.24 4.43
C PHE A 105 17.62 -0.42 3.24
N ALA A 106 17.44 -1.47 2.44
CA ALA A 106 18.24 -1.75 1.25
C ALA A 106 18.10 -0.63 0.19
N ALA A 107 16.85 -0.22 -0.09
CA ALA A 107 16.55 0.90 -0.98
C ALA A 107 17.26 2.21 -0.57
N GLN A 108 17.22 2.54 0.73
CA GLN A 108 17.84 3.76 1.26
C GLN A 108 19.36 3.66 1.36
N PHE A 109 19.87 2.48 1.67
CA PHE A 109 21.29 2.19 1.63
C PHE A 109 21.88 2.42 0.23
N ASN A 110 21.21 1.93 -0.81
CA ASN A 110 21.63 2.13 -2.19
C ASN A 110 21.58 3.62 -2.61
N SER A 111 20.57 4.37 -2.12
CA SER A 111 20.42 5.80 -2.35
C SER A 111 21.67 6.59 -1.93
N THR A 112 22.12 6.37 -0.69
CA THR A 112 23.18 7.20 -0.08
C THR A 112 24.59 6.67 -0.35
N THR A 113 24.73 5.47 -0.93
CA THR A 113 26.03 4.87 -1.27
C THR A 113 26.92 5.76 -2.16
N MET A 114 26.34 6.55 -3.07
CA MET A 114 27.12 7.46 -3.95
C MET A 114 27.50 8.79 -3.31
N SER A 115 26.89 9.14 -2.18
CA SER A 115 27.11 10.44 -1.53
C SER A 115 28.44 10.52 -0.77
N SER A 116 29.17 9.41 -0.65
CA SER A 116 30.49 9.39 -0.01
C SER A 116 31.49 10.27 -0.77
N ASN A 117 32.24 11.11 -0.03
CA ASN A 117 33.31 11.94 -0.60
C ASN A 117 34.36 11.12 -1.35
N LEU A 118 34.65 9.89 -0.89
CA LEU A 118 35.63 9.02 -1.55
C LEU A 118 35.09 8.52 -2.90
N VAL A 119 33.79 8.18 -2.96
CA VAL A 119 33.12 7.78 -4.20
C VAL A 119 33.09 8.93 -5.20
N LEU A 120 32.72 10.13 -4.75
CA LEU A 120 32.72 11.35 -5.57
C LEU A 120 34.11 11.64 -6.15
N HIS A 121 35.17 11.48 -5.36
CA HIS A 121 36.54 11.67 -5.82
C HIS A 121 36.95 10.64 -6.90
N LYS A 122 36.57 9.37 -6.72
CA LYS A 122 36.84 8.31 -7.72
C LYS A 122 36.06 8.52 -9.02
N LEU A 123 34.82 9.01 -8.95
CA LEU A 123 34.03 9.39 -10.14
C LEU A 123 34.68 10.54 -10.91
N HIS A 124 35.19 11.55 -10.21
CA HIS A 124 35.95 12.64 -10.83
C HIS A 124 37.21 12.12 -11.53
N GLN A 125 37.99 11.23 -10.88
CA GLN A 125 39.19 10.64 -11.49
C GLN A 125 38.87 9.85 -12.76
N GLN A 126 37.82 9.00 -12.74
CA GLN A 126 37.51 8.13 -13.87
C GLN A 126 36.84 8.86 -15.05
N PHE A 127 35.92 9.79 -14.78
CA PHE A 127 35.11 10.43 -15.83
C PHE A 127 35.51 11.88 -16.13
N GLY A 128 36.43 12.47 -15.35
CA GLY A 128 36.79 13.89 -15.47
C GLY A 128 35.64 14.85 -15.16
N ILE A 129 34.63 14.40 -14.41
CA ILE A 129 33.43 15.18 -14.10
C ILE A 129 33.58 15.95 -12.78
N SER A 130 32.98 17.14 -12.71
CA SER A 130 32.99 17.93 -11.48
C SER A 130 32.24 17.25 -10.33
N ARG A 131 32.52 17.70 -9.09
CA ARG A 131 31.88 17.18 -7.88
C ARG A 131 30.36 17.34 -7.93
N GLU A 132 29.89 18.47 -8.45
CA GLU A 132 28.47 18.80 -8.57
C GLU A 132 27.76 17.81 -9.50
N VAL A 133 28.39 17.47 -10.63
CA VAL A 133 27.84 16.50 -11.58
C VAL A 133 27.76 15.11 -10.96
N SER A 134 28.73 14.75 -10.11
CA SER A 134 28.71 13.46 -9.41
C SER A 134 27.58 13.40 -8.36
N LEU A 135 27.26 14.52 -7.70
CA LEU A 135 26.14 14.60 -6.75
C LEU A 135 24.77 14.43 -7.43
N ILE A 136 24.65 14.85 -8.70
CA ILE A 136 23.42 14.64 -9.49
C ILE A 136 23.03 13.16 -9.52
N ALA A 137 23.97 12.22 -9.49
CA ALA A 137 23.66 10.79 -9.48
C ALA A 137 22.84 10.37 -8.24
N THR A 138 23.22 10.87 -7.06
CA THR A 138 22.45 10.68 -5.83
C THR A 138 21.11 11.42 -5.91
N SER A 139 21.12 12.68 -6.35
CA SER A 139 19.91 13.49 -6.44
C SER A 139 18.86 12.87 -7.37
N LEU A 140 19.29 12.28 -8.49
CA LEU A 140 18.39 11.58 -9.42
C LEU A 140 17.78 10.33 -8.81
N TYR A 141 18.52 9.60 -7.98
CA TYR A 141 17.96 8.44 -7.27
C TYR A 141 16.89 8.88 -6.26
N ILE A 142 17.16 9.94 -5.49
CA ILE A 142 16.19 10.52 -4.54
C ILE A 142 14.98 11.08 -5.28
N LEU A 143 15.19 11.74 -6.42
CA LEU A 143 14.11 12.22 -7.29
C LEU A 143 13.25 11.06 -7.79
N GLY A 144 13.87 9.96 -8.20
CA GLY A 144 13.19 8.72 -8.53
C GLY A 144 12.31 8.24 -7.38
N ILE A 145 12.88 8.11 -6.17
CA ILE A 145 12.12 7.73 -4.97
C ILE A 145 10.95 8.68 -4.70
N ALA A 146 11.11 9.98 -4.93
CA ALA A 146 10.03 10.95 -4.75
C ALA A 146 8.88 10.76 -5.75
N LEU A 147 9.18 10.37 -6.99
CA LEU A 147 8.20 10.15 -8.05
C LEU A 147 7.57 8.75 -8.05
N GLY A 148 8.30 7.73 -7.58
CA GLY A 148 7.83 6.34 -7.50
C GLY A 148 6.46 6.16 -6.82
N PRO A 149 6.22 6.75 -5.62
CA PRO A 149 4.96 6.68 -4.90
C PRO A 149 3.73 7.02 -5.75
N MET A 150 3.85 7.94 -6.72
CA MET A 150 2.74 8.35 -7.58
C MET A 150 2.17 7.19 -8.42
N VAL A 151 3.02 6.23 -8.78
CA VAL A 151 2.63 5.06 -9.58
C VAL A 151 2.43 3.84 -8.69
N PHE A 152 3.33 3.60 -7.74
CA PHE A 152 3.33 2.36 -6.97
C PHE A 152 2.33 2.35 -5.80
N ALA A 153 1.89 3.52 -5.30
CA ALA A 153 0.83 3.58 -4.30
C ALA A 153 -0.47 2.92 -4.80
N PRO A 154 -1.10 3.39 -5.89
CA PRO A 154 -2.32 2.77 -6.38
C PRO A 154 -2.09 1.36 -6.91
N LEU A 155 -0.92 1.09 -7.51
CA LEU A 155 -0.60 -0.23 -8.02
C LEU A 155 -0.60 -1.29 -6.91
N SER A 156 -0.09 -0.93 -5.72
CA SER A 156 -0.08 -1.81 -4.55
C SER A 156 -1.47 -2.07 -3.95
N GLU A 157 -2.45 -1.22 -4.24
CA GLU A 157 -3.84 -1.40 -3.78
C GLU A 157 -4.65 -2.26 -4.76
N VAL A 158 -4.33 -2.20 -6.05
CA VAL A 158 -5.04 -3.00 -7.05
C VAL A 158 -4.49 -4.42 -7.16
N TYR A 159 -3.17 -4.57 -7.24
CA TYR A 159 -2.52 -5.88 -7.44
C TYR A 159 -2.10 -6.57 -6.14
N GLY A 160 -2.30 -5.91 -4.99
CA GLY A 160 -1.88 -6.38 -3.67
C GLY A 160 -0.53 -5.83 -3.23
N ARG A 161 -0.31 -5.81 -1.92
CA ARG A 161 0.86 -5.17 -1.28
C ARG A 161 2.14 -5.93 -1.60
N LYS A 162 2.09 -7.26 -1.65
CA LYS A 162 3.27 -8.09 -1.95
C LYS A 162 3.77 -7.79 -3.38
N ILE A 163 2.94 -8.05 -4.38
CA ILE A 163 3.34 -7.92 -5.80
C ILE A 163 3.69 -6.47 -6.14
N GLY A 164 2.93 -5.50 -5.60
CA GLY A 164 3.18 -4.08 -5.79
C GLY A 164 4.50 -3.56 -5.24
N VAL A 165 5.16 -4.29 -4.33
CA VAL A 165 6.47 -3.92 -3.76
C VAL A 165 7.60 -4.72 -4.39
N PHE A 166 7.48 -6.04 -4.41
CA PHE A 166 8.59 -6.92 -4.79
C PHE A 166 8.93 -6.85 -6.28
N VAL A 167 7.94 -6.68 -7.16
CA VAL A 167 8.19 -6.59 -8.61
C VAL A 167 8.93 -5.30 -8.97
N PRO A 168 8.47 -4.10 -8.54
CA PRO A 168 9.25 -2.88 -8.70
C PRO A 168 10.64 -2.99 -8.08
N PHE A 169 10.75 -3.47 -6.84
CA PHE A 169 12.05 -3.54 -6.17
C PHE A 169 13.04 -4.47 -6.89
N PHE A 170 12.57 -5.56 -7.50
CA PHE A 170 13.40 -6.40 -8.37
C PHE A 170 13.93 -5.63 -9.57
N ILE A 171 13.10 -4.80 -10.22
CA ILE A 171 13.53 -3.95 -11.33
C ILE A 171 14.57 -2.94 -10.84
N SER A 172 14.36 -2.32 -9.67
CA SER A 172 15.35 -1.44 -9.04
C SER A 172 16.70 -2.14 -8.90
N CYS A 173 16.72 -3.37 -8.37
CA CYS A 173 17.93 -4.17 -8.21
C CYS A 173 18.67 -4.41 -9.54
N LEU A 174 17.94 -4.72 -10.63
CA LEU A 174 18.54 -4.87 -11.97
C LEU A 174 19.19 -3.56 -12.45
N PHE A 175 18.55 -2.42 -12.22
CA PHE A 175 19.11 -1.11 -12.59
C PHE A 175 20.27 -0.67 -11.67
N THR A 176 20.30 -1.12 -10.42
CA THR A 176 21.47 -0.98 -9.54
C THR A 176 22.68 -1.71 -10.15
N PHE A 177 22.51 -2.97 -10.57
CA PHE A 177 23.57 -3.70 -11.28
C PHE A 177 23.94 -3.05 -12.62
N ALA A 178 22.97 -2.57 -13.39
CA ALA A 178 23.22 -1.82 -14.62
C ALA A 178 24.07 -0.56 -14.36
N THR A 179 23.86 0.10 -13.22
CA THR A 179 24.70 1.24 -12.82
C THR A 179 26.14 0.80 -12.52
N SER A 180 26.34 -0.34 -11.85
CA SER A 180 27.68 -0.88 -11.55
C SER A 180 28.53 -1.16 -12.78
N ILE A 181 27.90 -1.50 -13.91
CA ILE A 181 28.59 -1.78 -15.18
C ILE A 181 28.65 -0.56 -16.12
N SER A 182 28.09 0.58 -15.74
CA SER A 182 28.01 1.75 -16.62
C SER A 182 29.39 2.37 -16.91
N TYR A 183 29.63 2.69 -18.19
CA TYR A 183 30.85 3.34 -18.68
C TYR A 183 30.62 4.77 -19.18
N ASN A 184 29.37 5.24 -19.20
CA ASN A 184 29.01 6.57 -19.62
C ASN A 184 28.29 7.28 -18.47
N VAL A 185 28.64 8.53 -18.20
CA VAL A 185 28.01 9.38 -17.19
C VAL A 185 26.51 9.49 -17.44
N ALA A 186 26.07 9.69 -18.68
CA ALA A 186 24.65 9.76 -19.02
C ALA A 186 23.91 8.44 -18.69
N ALA A 187 24.52 7.30 -19.00
CA ALA A 187 23.96 6.00 -18.67
C ALA A 187 23.87 5.81 -17.14
N LEU A 188 24.91 6.20 -16.39
CA LEU A 188 24.92 6.18 -14.93
C LEU A 188 23.77 7.02 -14.34
N MET A 189 23.54 8.24 -14.88
CA MET A 189 22.46 9.12 -14.42
C MET A 189 21.08 8.51 -14.69
N VAL A 190 20.86 7.96 -15.89
CA VAL A 190 19.57 7.35 -16.26
C VAL A 190 19.30 6.10 -15.43
N THR A 191 20.27 5.19 -15.30
CA THR A 191 20.08 3.97 -14.51
C THR A 191 19.82 4.28 -13.04
N ARG A 192 20.38 5.37 -12.50
CA ARG A 192 20.10 5.82 -11.13
C ARG A 192 18.71 6.36 -10.93
N PHE A 193 18.25 7.22 -11.84
CA PHE A 193 16.89 7.70 -11.80
C PHE A 193 15.90 6.53 -11.82
N VAL A 194 16.10 5.58 -12.75
CA VAL A 194 15.21 4.44 -12.90
C VAL A 194 15.28 3.51 -11.68
N ALA A 195 16.47 3.21 -11.16
CA ALA A 195 16.61 2.44 -9.93
C ALA A 195 15.86 3.10 -8.76
N GLY A 196 16.07 4.40 -8.53
CA GLY A 196 15.38 5.16 -7.50
C GLY A 196 13.86 5.17 -7.68
N PHE A 197 13.37 5.32 -8.91
CA PHE A 197 11.94 5.30 -9.22
C PHE A 197 11.26 4.02 -8.73
N PHE A 198 11.84 2.87 -9.07
CA PHE A 198 11.33 1.58 -8.65
C PHE A 198 11.59 1.29 -7.15
N ALA A 199 12.66 1.82 -6.58
CA ALA A 199 12.95 1.75 -5.14
C ALA A 199 11.94 2.53 -4.28
N GLY A 200 11.16 3.45 -4.87
CA GLY A 200 10.07 4.15 -4.19
C GLY A 200 8.88 3.25 -3.80
N ALA A 201 8.71 2.10 -4.45
CA ALA A 201 7.60 1.17 -4.18
C ALA A 201 7.55 0.63 -2.73
N PRO A 202 8.63 0.06 -2.15
CA PRO A 202 8.61 -0.39 -0.76
C PRO A 202 8.32 0.74 0.24
N ILE A 203 8.82 1.95 -0.03
CA ILE A 203 8.65 3.12 0.86
C ILE A 203 7.18 3.50 0.97
N VAL A 204 6.48 3.59 -0.16
CA VAL A 204 5.07 4.00 -0.17
C VAL A 204 4.14 2.92 0.37
N SER A 205 4.42 1.65 0.04
CA SER A 205 3.55 0.55 0.45
C SER A 205 3.66 0.21 1.93
N ALA A 206 4.78 0.55 2.60
CA ALA A 206 4.96 0.29 4.03
C ALA A 206 3.86 0.92 4.90
N GLY A 207 3.43 2.15 4.59
CA GLY A 207 2.32 2.80 5.30
C GLY A 207 1.00 2.04 5.16
N GLY A 208 0.72 1.54 3.96
CA GLY A 208 -0.44 0.72 3.67
C GLY A 208 -0.41 -0.62 4.40
N VAL A 209 0.71 -1.34 4.32
CA VAL A 209 0.91 -2.63 5.01
C VAL A 209 0.71 -2.49 6.52
N MET A 210 1.21 -1.42 7.13
CA MET A 210 1.08 -1.18 8.57
C MET A 210 -0.37 -0.85 8.93
N GLY A 211 -1.11 -0.16 8.06
CA GLY A 211 -2.56 0.02 8.20
C GLY A 211 -3.38 -1.26 8.02
N ASP A 212 -2.86 -2.20 7.24
CA ASP A 212 -3.52 -3.48 6.96
C ASP A 212 -3.36 -4.49 8.14
N ILE A 213 -2.27 -4.43 8.92
CA ILE A 213 -2.00 -5.37 10.05
C ILE A 213 -2.21 -4.80 11.45
N PHE A 214 -1.98 -3.51 11.68
CA PHE A 214 -2.09 -2.90 13.01
C PHE A 214 -3.45 -2.22 13.20
N GLN A 215 -3.91 -2.22 14.45
CA GLN A 215 -5.03 -1.37 14.85
C GLN A 215 -4.57 0.10 14.93
N PRO A 216 -5.48 1.08 14.75
CA PRO A 216 -5.12 2.49 14.69
C PRO A 216 -4.24 2.98 15.85
N GLU A 217 -4.42 2.43 17.05
CA GLU A 217 -3.74 2.79 18.30
C GLU A 217 -2.28 2.34 18.32
N SER A 218 -1.97 1.18 17.72
CA SER A 218 -0.62 0.59 17.68
C SER A 218 0.15 0.89 16.38
N ARG A 219 -0.54 1.43 15.37
CA ARG A 219 0.04 1.75 14.06
C ARG A 219 1.19 2.76 14.15
N GLY A 220 1.09 3.75 15.03
CA GLY A 220 2.15 4.75 15.22
C GLY A 220 3.46 4.14 15.69
N ALA A 221 3.42 3.24 16.67
CA ALA A 221 4.59 2.55 17.18
C ALA A 221 5.24 1.64 16.11
N ALA A 222 4.43 0.96 15.31
CA ALA A 222 4.92 0.14 14.20
C ALA A 222 5.61 0.97 13.12
N LEU A 223 5.04 2.14 12.77
CA LEU A 223 5.66 3.08 11.83
C LEU A 223 6.97 3.66 12.37
N ALA A 224 7.05 3.94 13.68
CA ALA A 224 8.29 4.38 14.32
C ALA A 224 9.38 3.29 14.24
N PHE A 225 9.02 2.04 14.55
CA PHE A 225 9.94 0.90 14.42
C PHE A 225 10.41 0.70 12.98
N TYR A 226 9.50 0.80 12.01
CA TYR A 226 9.84 0.81 10.58
C TYR A 226 10.78 1.97 10.22
N GLY A 227 10.52 3.17 10.74
CA GLY A 227 11.35 4.36 10.54
C GLY A 227 12.80 4.16 10.94
N CYS A 228 13.07 3.37 11.99
CA CYS A 228 14.43 3.00 12.37
C CYS A 228 15.19 2.34 11.22
N PHE A 229 14.57 1.42 10.46
CA PHE A 229 15.22 0.78 9.32
C PHE A 229 15.51 1.77 8.20
N VAL A 230 14.59 2.70 7.92
CA VAL A 230 14.75 3.73 6.89
C VAL A 230 15.96 4.63 7.20
N VAL A 231 16.04 5.12 8.44
CA VAL A 231 17.13 6.00 8.89
C VAL A 231 18.47 5.26 8.90
N ASN A 232 18.49 4.03 9.42
CA ASN A 232 19.72 3.22 9.44
C ASN A 232 20.22 2.90 8.03
N GLY A 233 19.33 2.65 7.07
CA GLY A 233 19.71 2.42 5.68
C GLY A 233 20.43 3.63 5.09
N ALA A 234 19.82 4.81 5.24
CA ALA A 234 20.40 6.06 4.75
C ALA A 234 21.75 6.40 5.44
N ALA A 235 21.84 6.20 6.75
CA ALA A 235 23.04 6.53 7.55
C ALA A 235 24.23 5.60 7.26
N LEU A 236 23.98 4.30 7.06
CA LEU A 236 25.04 3.31 6.83
C LEU A 236 25.59 3.32 5.40
N GLY A 237 24.82 3.79 4.41
CA GLY A 237 25.21 3.82 3.01
C GLY A 237 26.58 4.46 2.75
N PRO A 238 26.81 5.74 3.09
CA PRO A 238 28.08 6.42 2.81
C PRO A 238 29.25 5.79 3.59
N THR A 239 28.99 5.31 4.80
CA THR A 239 30.01 4.71 5.68
C THR A 239 30.53 3.40 5.08
N ILE A 240 29.64 2.49 4.72
CA ILE A 240 30.02 1.20 4.12
C ILE A 240 30.60 1.43 2.72
N ALA A 241 30.05 2.34 1.94
CA ALA A 241 30.59 2.70 0.62
C ALA A 241 32.04 3.18 0.71
N SER A 242 32.35 4.05 1.68
CA SER A 242 33.70 4.57 1.89
C SER A 242 34.69 3.47 2.27
N LEU A 243 34.29 2.53 3.13
CA LEU A 243 35.12 1.39 3.52
C LEU A 243 35.41 0.45 2.33
N LEU A 244 34.38 0.13 1.55
CA LEU A 244 34.51 -0.73 0.37
C LEU A 244 35.43 -0.09 -0.69
N VAL A 245 35.24 1.20 -0.97
CA VAL A 245 36.06 1.90 -1.95
C VAL A 245 37.49 2.10 -1.46
N GLY A 246 37.69 2.35 -0.17
CA GLY A 246 39.02 2.50 0.44
C GLY A 246 39.85 1.22 0.47
N SER A 247 39.22 0.05 0.36
CA SER A 247 39.92 -1.25 0.35
C SER A 247 40.67 -1.55 -0.95
N VAL A 248 40.37 -0.84 -2.04
CA VAL A 248 40.96 -1.09 -3.36
C VAL A 248 41.43 0.22 -3.99
N ASP A 249 42.73 0.34 -4.23
CA ASP A 249 43.35 1.50 -4.90
C ASP A 249 43.22 1.42 -6.42
N ARG A 250 41.99 1.45 -6.93
CA ARG A 250 41.68 1.57 -8.36
C ARG A 250 40.69 2.70 -8.58
N GLU A 251 40.73 3.33 -9.76
CA GLU A 251 39.77 4.37 -10.13
C GLU A 251 38.34 3.80 -10.25
N SER A 252 38.24 2.55 -10.69
CA SER A 252 36.98 1.80 -10.83
C SER A 252 36.40 1.28 -9.49
N SER A 253 36.99 1.61 -8.34
CA SER A 253 36.56 1.06 -7.04
C SER A 253 35.16 1.49 -6.63
N TRP A 254 34.64 2.63 -7.12
CA TRP A 254 33.26 3.06 -6.85
C TRP A 254 32.20 2.04 -7.30
N ARG A 255 32.53 1.21 -8.31
CA ARG A 255 31.66 0.14 -8.80
C ARG A 255 31.43 -0.94 -7.74
N ILE A 256 32.41 -1.19 -6.86
CA ILE A 256 32.31 -2.20 -5.80
C ILE A 256 31.18 -1.86 -4.84
N ALA A 257 31.03 -0.58 -4.48
CA ALA A 257 29.96 -0.12 -3.61
C ALA A 257 28.57 -0.37 -4.22
N GLN A 258 28.45 -0.26 -5.55
CA GLN A 258 27.20 -0.54 -6.26
C GLN A 258 26.93 -2.03 -6.47
N TRP A 259 27.97 -2.82 -6.74
CA TRP A 259 27.87 -4.28 -6.74
C TRP A 259 27.41 -4.80 -5.39
N PHE A 260 27.96 -4.25 -4.30
CA PHE A 260 27.56 -4.59 -2.94
C PHE A 260 26.10 -4.21 -2.67
N SER A 261 25.69 -2.99 -3.04
CA SER A 261 24.30 -2.54 -2.87
C SER A 261 23.32 -3.39 -3.65
N GLY A 262 23.62 -3.70 -4.92
CA GLY A 262 22.78 -4.57 -5.75
C GLY A 262 22.69 -6.00 -5.22
N LEU A 263 23.79 -6.55 -4.68
CA LEU A 263 23.77 -7.86 -4.05
C LEU A 263 22.95 -7.86 -2.76
N LEU A 264 23.08 -6.81 -1.94
CA LEU A 264 22.29 -6.64 -0.71
C LEU A 264 20.79 -6.55 -1.04
N ASP A 265 20.42 -5.74 -2.04
CA ASP A 265 19.04 -5.61 -2.55
C ASP A 265 18.50 -6.98 -2.98
N LEU A 266 19.28 -7.74 -3.76
CA LEU A 266 18.88 -9.04 -4.29
C LEU A 266 18.67 -10.08 -3.18
N VAL A 267 19.59 -10.15 -2.21
CA VAL A 267 19.50 -11.08 -1.08
C VAL A 267 18.29 -10.76 -0.21
N LEU A 268 18.08 -9.49 0.13
CA LEU A 268 16.95 -9.08 0.94
C LEU A 268 15.62 -9.22 0.19
N LEU A 269 15.58 -8.96 -1.11
CA LEU A 269 14.43 -9.25 -1.96
C LEU A 269 14.07 -10.73 -1.90
N PHE A 270 15.06 -11.63 -2.06
CA PHE A 270 14.83 -13.07 -2.06
C PHE A 270 14.30 -13.57 -0.71
N VAL A 271 14.95 -13.17 0.38
CA VAL A 271 14.50 -13.49 1.74
C VAL A 271 13.08 -12.96 1.98
N CYS A 272 12.84 -11.69 1.72
CA CYS A 272 11.52 -11.10 1.96
C CYS A 272 10.44 -11.73 1.07
N THR A 273 10.74 -12.12 -0.17
CA THR A 273 9.77 -12.78 -1.06
C THR A 273 9.31 -14.14 -0.53
N ILE A 274 10.20 -14.90 0.11
CA ILE A 274 9.89 -16.22 0.69
C ILE A 274 9.04 -16.07 1.95
N TRP A 275 9.41 -15.16 2.86
CA TRP A 275 8.76 -15.06 4.18
C TRP A 275 7.53 -14.15 4.21
N VAL A 276 7.45 -13.13 3.36
CA VAL A 276 6.32 -12.19 3.37
C VAL A 276 5.07 -12.84 2.78
N GLN A 277 3.97 -12.78 3.53
CA GLN A 277 2.66 -13.18 3.06
C GLN A 277 1.89 -11.96 2.54
N GLU A 278 0.85 -12.21 1.75
CA GLU A 278 -0.02 -11.13 1.30
C GLU A 278 -0.81 -10.57 2.49
N THR A 279 -0.80 -9.25 2.60
CA THR A 279 -1.38 -8.51 3.73
C THR A 279 -2.67 -7.80 3.33
N TYR A 280 -2.92 -7.63 2.03
CA TYR A 280 -4.07 -6.87 1.58
C TYR A 280 -5.37 -7.70 1.67
N GLU A 281 -6.25 -7.32 2.61
CA GLU A 281 -7.51 -8.02 2.90
C GLU A 281 -8.39 -8.20 1.65
N PRO A 282 -8.60 -7.19 0.79
CA PRO A 282 -9.44 -7.36 -0.40
C PRO A 282 -8.88 -8.41 -1.38
N VAL A 283 -7.57 -8.47 -1.59
CA VAL A 283 -6.94 -9.49 -2.46
C VAL A 283 -7.04 -10.88 -1.84
N LEU A 284 -6.95 -11.00 -0.51
CA LEU A 284 -7.18 -12.28 0.17
C LEU A 284 -8.62 -12.76 -0.06
N ILE A 285 -9.62 -11.88 0.06
CA ILE A 285 -11.03 -12.20 -0.24
C ILE A 285 -11.20 -12.61 -1.69
N ALA A 286 -10.60 -11.89 -2.64
CA ALA A 286 -10.68 -12.24 -4.07
C ALA A 286 -10.11 -13.64 -4.37
N ARG A 287 -8.99 -14.01 -3.73
CA ARG A 287 -8.39 -15.37 -3.86
C ARG A 287 -9.31 -16.44 -3.30
N VAL A 288 -9.94 -16.19 -2.16
CA VAL A 288 -10.89 -17.11 -1.52
C VAL A 288 -12.16 -17.23 -2.37
N ALA A 289 -12.72 -16.11 -2.84
CA ALA A 289 -13.86 -16.08 -3.75
C ALA A 289 -13.61 -16.92 -5.01
N LYS A 290 -12.44 -16.75 -5.64
CA LYS A 290 -12.04 -17.54 -6.80
C LYS A 290 -11.99 -19.04 -6.51
N ARG A 291 -11.50 -19.44 -5.31
CA ARG A 291 -11.47 -20.85 -4.90
C ARG A 291 -12.88 -21.41 -4.69
N ILE A 292 -13.78 -20.63 -4.08
CA ILE A 292 -15.18 -21.04 -3.87
C ILE A 292 -15.90 -21.20 -5.20
N ARG A 293 -15.72 -20.28 -6.16
CA ARG A 293 -16.29 -20.38 -7.52
C ARG A 293 -15.91 -21.69 -8.20
N LEU A 294 -14.63 -22.04 -8.18
CA LEU A 294 -14.11 -23.25 -8.83
C LEU A 294 -14.57 -24.55 -8.16
N ASN A 295 -14.85 -24.52 -6.86
CA ASN A 295 -15.28 -25.71 -6.11
C ASN A 295 -16.80 -25.90 -6.09
N THR A 296 -17.57 -24.82 -6.24
CA THR A 296 -19.04 -24.82 -6.09
C THR A 296 -19.76 -24.66 -7.44
N ASP A 297 -19.02 -24.42 -8.53
CA ASP A 297 -19.52 -24.01 -9.85
C ASP A 297 -20.51 -22.83 -9.83
N ASN A 298 -20.53 -22.07 -8.73
CA ASN A 298 -21.36 -20.89 -8.56
C ASN A 298 -20.56 -19.64 -8.92
N TRP A 299 -20.83 -19.10 -10.10
CA TRP A 299 -20.18 -17.93 -10.67
C TRP A 299 -20.73 -16.60 -10.15
N GLU A 300 -21.85 -16.60 -9.41
CA GLU A 300 -22.48 -15.38 -8.88
C GLU A 300 -21.73 -14.77 -7.69
N ILE A 301 -20.86 -15.55 -7.05
CA ILE A 301 -20.12 -15.13 -5.88
C ILE A 301 -19.03 -14.14 -6.31
N HIS A 302 -19.07 -12.89 -5.84
CA HIS A 302 -18.08 -11.86 -6.20
C HIS A 302 -17.43 -11.17 -5.01
N SER A 303 -16.13 -10.88 -5.14
CA SER A 303 -15.42 -10.01 -4.19
C SER A 303 -15.63 -8.55 -4.58
N LYS A 304 -15.58 -7.61 -3.63
CA LYS A 304 -15.66 -6.17 -3.91
C LYS A 304 -14.61 -5.70 -4.92
N LEU A 305 -13.46 -6.38 -4.99
CA LEU A 305 -12.41 -6.11 -5.99
C LEU A 305 -12.80 -6.55 -7.41
N ASP A 306 -13.55 -7.64 -7.58
CA ASP A 306 -13.96 -8.10 -8.92
C ASP A 306 -14.98 -7.18 -9.59
N MET A 307 -15.75 -6.43 -8.77
CA MET A 307 -16.69 -5.42 -9.27
C MET A 307 -16.00 -4.10 -9.67
N TRP A 308 -14.76 -3.89 -9.22
CA TRP A 308 -13.96 -2.71 -9.57
C TRP A 308 -13.30 -2.93 -10.93
N LYS A 309 -13.93 -2.40 -11.99
CA LYS A 309 -13.28 -2.32 -13.30
C LYS A 309 -12.08 -1.37 -13.18
N LEU A 310 -10.87 -1.84 -13.49
CA LEU A 310 -9.67 -1.01 -13.56
C LEU A 310 -9.87 0.06 -14.64
N ASP A 311 -10.34 1.24 -14.26
CA ASP A 311 -10.16 2.43 -15.07
C ASP A 311 -8.78 3.01 -14.78
N ILE A 312 -7.80 2.60 -15.59
CA ILE A 312 -6.41 3.05 -15.48
C ILE A 312 -6.35 4.58 -15.59
N HIS A 313 -7.23 5.20 -16.38
CA HIS A 313 -7.30 6.65 -16.52
C HIS A 313 -7.83 7.32 -15.25
N GLY A 314 -8.87 6.76 -14.63
CA GLY A 314 -9.37 7.19 -13.32
C GLY A 314 -8.34 7.03 -12.20
N ILE A 315 -7.61 5.91 -12.16
CA ILE A 315 -6.56 5.66 -11.15
C ILE A 315 -5.43 6.69 -11.30
N VAL A 316 -4.92 6.88 -12.52
CA VAL A 316 -3.84 7.84 -12.78
C VAL A 316 -4.33 9.26 -12.48
N THR A 317 -5.52 9.66 -12.95
CA THR A 317 -6.00 11.03 -12.76
C THR A 317 -6.23 11.34 -11.27
N VAL A 318 -6.78 10.37 -10.53
CA VAL A 318 -7.06 10.54 -9.11
C VAL A 318 -5.79 10.51 -8.26
N HIS A 319 -4.83 9.63 -8.54
CA HIS A 319 -3.66 9.45 -7.66
C HIS A 319 -2.47 10.31 -8.05
N LEU A 320 -2.37 10.73 -9.33
CA LEU A 320 -1.31 11.61 -9.82
C LEU A 320 -1.64 13.08 -9.57
N PHE A 321 -2.88 13.54 -9.82
CA PHE A 321 -3.23 14.96 -9.68
C PHE A 321 -3.64 15.37 -8.25
N ARG A 322 -4.20 14.46 -7.43
CA ARG A 322 -4.58 14.78 -6.03
C ARG A 322 -3.40 15.29 -5.19
N PRO A 323 -2.18 14.70 -5.25
CA PRO A 323 -1.04 15.24 -4.52
C PRO A 323 -0.70 16.69 -4.87
N PHE A 324 -0.73 17.06 -6.16
CA PHE A 324 -0.49 18.44 -6.60
C PHE A 324 -1.63 19.38 -6.16
N GLN A 325 -2.87 18.91 -6.19
CA GLN A 325 -4.02 19.67 -5.68
C GLN A 325 -3.95 19.87 -4.16
N LEU A 326 -3.49 18.86 -3.42
CA LEU A 326 -3.26 18.95 -1.97
C LEU A 326 -2.12 19.93 -1.67
N LEU A 327 -1.03 19.90 -2.43
CA LEU A 327 0.08 20.86 -2.29
C LEU A 327 -0.37 22.30 -2.54
N ALA A 328 -1.33 22.52 -3.43
CA ALA A 328 -1.92 23.85 -3.66
C ALA A 328 -2.73 24.36 -2.46
N SER A 329 -3.08 23.50 -1.50
CA SER A 329 -3.71 23.95 -0.26
C SER A 329 -2.69 24.61 0.68
N PRO A 330 -2.97 25.81 1.24
CA PRO A 330 -2.00 26.57 2.03
C PRO A 330 -1.42 25.82 3.23
N ILE A 331 -2.25 25.00 3.89
CA ILE A 331 -1.85 24.24 5.08
C ILE A 331 -0.83 23.16 4.72
N VAL A 332 -1.11 22.36 3.69
CA VAL A 332 -0.20 21.29 3.26
C VAL A 332 1.10 21.89 2.72
N PHE A 333 1.02 23.02 2.01
CA PHE A 333 2.20 23.75 1.55
C PHE A 333 3.10 24.18 2.71
N LEU A 334 2.53 24.81 3.75
CA LEU A 334 3.29 25.23 4.94
C LEU A 334 3.88 24.04 5.70
N MET A 335 3.13 22.93 5.83
CA MET A 335 3.63 21.71 6.48
C MET A 335 4.76 21.05 5.70
N ALA A 336 4.67 21.01 4.37
CA ALA A 336 5.73 20.49 3.52
C ALA A 336 6.98 21.38 3.58
N LEU A 337 6.80 22.71 3.60
CA LEU A 337 7.90 23.67 3.74
C LEU A 337 8.59 23.54 5.11
N TYR A 338 7.82 23.40 6.19
CA TYR A 338 8.36 23.16 7.53
C TYR A 338 9.14 21.83 7.61
N ALA A 339 8.56 20.73 7.08
CA ALA A 339 9.23 19.42 7.08
C ALA A 339 10.54 19.45 6.26
N SER A 340 10.56 20.17 5.14
CA SER A 340 11.78 20.36 4.34
C SER A 340 12.83 21.18 5.07
N TYR A 341 12.44 22.21 5.82
CA TYR A 341 13.36 23.04 6.60
C TYR A 341 14.01 22.25 7.73
N VAL A 342 13.20 21.57 8.55
CA VAL A 342 13.68 20.75 9.67
C VAL A 342 14.58 19.61 9.19
N GLY A 343 14.27 19.03 8.02
CA GLY A 343 15.07 17.97 7.42
C GLY A 343 16.47 18.39 6.95
N GLN A 344 16.79 19.68 6.86
CA GLN A 344 18.13 20.15 6.48
C GLN A 344 19.08 20.34 7.67
N GLU A 345 18.57 20.35 8.91
CA GLU A 345 19.38 20.49 10.13
C GLU A 345 19.89 19.14 10.69
N GLN A 346 19.64 18.02 10.01
CA GLN A 346 20.18 16.68 10.34
C GLN A 346 21.14 16.18 9.26
#